data_AF-A0A5M8P891-F1
#
_entry.id   AF-A0A5M8P891-F1
#
_cell.length_a   1.000
_cell.length_b   1.000
_cell.length_c   1.000
_cell.angle_alpha   90.00
_cell.angle_beta   90.00
_cell.angle_gamma   90.00
#
_symmetry.space_group_name_H-M   'P 1'
#
loop_
_entity.id
_entity.type
_entity.pdbx_description
1 polymer ?
#
loop_
_entity_poly.entity_id
_entity_poly.type
_entity_poly.pdbx_seq_one_letter_code
_entity_poly.pdbx_strand_id
1 'polypeptide(L)'
;MSKTLKKPFPVFHSDEEAEHFVDTADLSEYDFSGFRPVHYEFRKKDASLNMKLPAQLAEEGKAKARAAGIPFSRYIRLLLEADIKRKRSIAL
;
A
#
# COMPACT_ATOMS: atom_id res chain seq x y z
N MET A 1 22.67 1.64 -20.52
CA MET A 1 21.67 2.38 -19.74
C MET A 1 22.41 3.14 -18.65
N SER A 2 22.70 4.42 -18.88
CA SER A 2 23.44 5.26 -17.94
C SER A 2 22.65 5.40 -16.63
N LYS A 3 23.31 5.13 -15.51
CA LYS A 3 22.76 5.31 -14.16
C LYS A 3 22.63 6.81 -13.90
N THR A 4 21.47 7.40 -14.21
CA THR A 4 21.18 8.80 -13.89
C THR A 4 21.18 8.93 -12.36
N LEU A 5 22.10 9.71 -11.81
CA LEU A 5 22.13 10.04 -10.39
C LEU A 5 20.90 10.91 -10.10
N LYS A 6 19.92 10.34 -9.40
CA LYS A 6 18.70 11.04 -9.00
C LYS A 6 18.97 11.95 -7.79
N LYS A 7 18.28 13.09 -7.72
CA LYS A 7 18.38 14.05 -6.61
C LYS A 7 17.74 13.45 -5.35
N PRO A 8 18.27 13.70 -4.14
CA PRO A 8 17.59 13.30 -2.91
C PRO A 8 16.23 14.01 -2.80
N PHE A 9 15.22 13.32 -2.28
CA PHE A 9 13.92 13.92 -2.05
C PHE A 9 14.01 14.96 -0.91
N PRO A 10 13.54 16.20 -1.11
CA PRO A 10 13.65 17.27 -0.11
C PRO A 10 12.78 17.00 1.13
N VAL A 11 13.12 17.67 2.23
CA VAL A 11 12.32 17.69 3.47
C VAL A 11 11.48 18.97 3.45
N PHE A 12 10.16 18.82 3.63
CA PHE A 12 9.23 19.95 3.74
C PHE A 12 8.82 20.17 5.20
N HIS A 13 8.61 21.43 5.56
CA HIS A 13 8.24 21.83 6.91
C HIS A 13 6.76 22.26 7.03
N SER A 14 6.05 22.34 5.91
CA SER A 14 4.59 22.51 5.88
C SER A 14 3.95 21.74 4.73
N ASP A 15 2.64 21.52 4.83
CA ASP A 15 1.86 20.87 3.76
C ASP A 15 1.81 21.76 2.51
N GLU A 16 1.70 23.08 2.67
CA GLU A 16 1.69 24.04 1.55
C GLU A 16 3.00 24.02 0.75
N GLU A 17 4.14 23.86 1.44
CA GLU A 17 5.45 23.74 0.79
C GLU A 17 5.54 22.45 -0.03
N ALA A 18 5.04 21.35 0.52
CA ALA A 18 4.99 20.06 -0.17
C ALA A 18 4.05 20.10 -1.38
N GLU A 19 2.87 20.73 -1.25
CA GLU A 19 1.92 20.92 -2.34
C GLU A 19 2.53 21.74 -3.49
N HIS A 20 3.11 22.90 -3.17
CA HIS A 20 3.76 23.74 -4.17
C HIS A 20 4.90 23.03 -4.89
N PHE A 21 5.69 22.22 -4.17
CA PHE A 21 6.75 21.41 -4.78
C PHE A 21 6.19 20.39 -5.77
N VAL A 22 5.16 19.63 -5.37
CA VAL A 22 4.55 18.60 -6.23
C VAL A 22 3.95 19.20 -7.49
N ASP A 23 3.38 20.41 -7.40
CA ASP A 23 2.78 21.10 -8.54
C ASP A 23 3.81 21.64 -9.55
N THR A 24 5.03 21.94 -9.11
CA THR A 24 6.01 22.67 -9.92
C THR A 24 7.25 21.87 -10.31
N ALA A 25 7.61 20.84 -9.54
CA ALA A 25 8.83 20.07 -9.77
C ALA A 25 8.62 18.89 -10.73
N ASP A 26 9.63 18.60 -11.56
CA ASP A 26 9.69 17.32 -12.28
C ASP A 26 10.10 16.21 -11.32
N LEU A 27 9.11 15.43 -10.88
CA LEU A 27 9.30 14.33 -9.93
C LEU A 27 10.18 13.20 -10.49
N SER A 28 10.37 13.08 -11.81
CA SER A 28 11.16 12.01 -12.40
C SER A 28 12.65 12.09 -12.02
N GLU A 29 13.12 13.28 -11.68
CA GLU A 29 14.51 13.58 -11.31
C GLU A 29 14.89 13.14 -9.88
N TYR A 30 13.91 12.80 -9.04
CA TYR A 30 14.11 12.55 -7.61
C TYR A 30 14.16 11.07 -7.25
N ASP A 31 14.95 10.75 -6.22
CA ASP A 31 15.11 9.40 -5.68
C ASP A 31 13.99 9.08 -4.68
N PHE A 32 13.22 8.03 -5.00
CA PHE A 32 12.15 7.49 -4.16
C PHE A 32 12.53 6.15 -3.52
N SER A 33 13.80 5.71 -3.61
CA SER A 33 14.23 4.40 -3.09
C SER A 33 13.96 4.21 -1.58
N GLY A 34 13.94 5.29 -0.81
CA GLY A 34 13.59 5.28 0.62
C GLY A 34 12.09 5.24 0.94
N PHE A 35 11.23 5.43 -0.06
CA PHE A 35 9.78 5.50 0.14
C PHE A 35 9.20 4.10 0.27
N ARG A 36 8.20 3.96 1.16
CA ARG A 36 7.44 2.72 1.28
C ARG A 36 6.11 2.89 0.54
N PRO A 37 5.75 1.96 -0.37
CA PRO A 37 4.44 2.01 -1.02
C PRO A 37 3.33 1.95 0.03
N VAL A 38 2.49 2.97 0.10
CA VAL A 38 1.28 2.98 0.92
C VAL A 38 0.09 2.65 0.02
N HIS A 39 -0.66 1.60 0.35
CA HIS A 39 -1.88 1.25 -0.37
C HIS A 39 -3.09 1.84 0.36
N TYR A 40 -3.59 2.96 -0.15
CA TYR A 40 -4.87 3.52 0.29
C TYR A 40 -6.02 2.75 -0.36
N GLU A 41 -7.10 2.58 0.40
CA GLU A 41 -8.33 1.97 -0.11
C GLU A 41 -9.12 3.02 -0.89
N PHE A 42 -8.84 3.15 -2.19
CA PHE A 42 -9.51 4.13 -3.05
C PHE A 42 -10.80 3.61 -3.70
N ARG A 43 -11.06 2.30 -3.66
CA ARG A 43 -12.25 1.71 -4.28
C ARG A 43 -13.43 1.68 -3.33
N LYS A 44 -14.63 1.94 -3.86
CA LYS A 44 -15.89 1.84 -3.13
C LYS A 44 -16.10 0.38 -2.66
N LYS A 45 -16.67 0.22 -1.46
CA LYS A 45 -17.05 -1.09 -0.89
C LYS A 45 -18.39 -1.54 -1.48
N ASP A 46 -18.36 -1.97 -2.73
CA ASP A 46 -19.53 -2.33 -3.55
C ASP A 46 -20.00 -3.78 -3.40
N ALA A 47 -19.12 -4.67 -2.93
CA ALA A 47 -19.42 -6.08 -2.68
C ALA A 47 -19.13 -6.53 -1.23
N SER A 48 -19.90 -7.51 -0.76
CA SER A 48 -19.77 -8.11 0.58
C SER A 48 -19.27 -9.55 0.50
N LEU A 49 -18.37 -9.92 1.41
CA LEU A 49 -17.88 -11.29 1.58
C LEU A 49 -18.51 -11.92 2.82
N ASN A 50 -19.43 -12.87 2.63
CA ASN A 50 -20.04 -13.64 3.70
C ASN A 50 -19.51 -15.08 3.66
N MET A 51 -18.84 -15.54 4.72
CA MET A 51 -18.30 -16.91 4.80
C MET A 51 -18.25 -17.43 6.23
N LYS A 52 -18.27 -18.75 6.38
CA LYS A 52 -17.99 -19.44 7.64
C LYS A 52 -16.51 -19.80 7.70
N LEU A 53 -15.90 -19.63 8.87
CA LEU A 53 -14.50 -19.97 9.14
C LEU A 53 -14.41 -20.79 10.43
N PRO A 54 -13.47 -21.74 10.54
CA PRO A 54 -13.12 -22.33 11.82
C PRO A 54 -12.77 -21.25 12.85
N ALA A 55 -13.22 -21.43 14.10
CA ALA A 55 -13.04 -20.43 15.15
C ALA A 55 -11.57 -20.06 15.37
N GLN A 56 -10.70 -21.08 15.41
CA GLN A 56 -9.27 -20.88 15.57
C GLN A 56 -8.66 -20.02 14.43
N LEU A 57 -9.06 -20.28 13.18
CA LEU A 57 -8.57 -19.53 12.03
C LEU A 57 -9.01 -18.06 12.09
N ALA A 58 -10.24 -17.80 12.52
CA ALA A 58 -10.75 -16.45 12.69
C ALA A 58 -9.96 -15.69 13.77
N GLU A 59 -9.66 -16.33 14.90
CA GLU A 59 -8.91 -15.70 15.99
C GLU A 59 -7.45 -15.41 15.62
N GLU A 60 -6.78 -16.34 14.95
CA GLU A 60 -5.43 -16.11 14.42
C GLU A 60 -5.40 -14.94 13.42
N GLY A 61 -6.38 -14.86 12.53
CA GLY A 61 -6.53 -13.75 11.59
C GLY A 61 -6.76 -12.41 12.29
N LYS A 62 -7.61 -12.36 13.31
CA LYS A 62 -7.83 -11.15 14.13
C LYS A 62 -6.56 -10.73 14.87
N ALA A 63 -5.78 -11.68 15.39
CA ALA A 63 -4.51 -11.38 16.06
C ALA A 63 -3.52 -10.72 15.09
N LYS A 64 -3.39 -11.24 13.86
CA LYS A 64 -2.54 -10.63 12.82
C LYS A 64 -3.02 -9.24 12.41
N ALA A 65 -4.34 -9.04 12.29
CA ALA A 65 -4.91 -7.73 12.00
C ALA A 65 -4.59 -6.70 13.10
N ARG A 66 -4.72 -7.09 14.38
CA ARG A 66 -4.34 -6.24 15.53
C ARG A 66 -2.86 -5.88 15.52
N ALA A 67 -1.97 -6.85 15.28
CA ALA A 67 -0.52 -6.61 15.18
C ALA A 67 -0.16 -5.64 14.05
N ALA A 68 -0.95 -5.64 12.96
CA ALA A 68 -0.79 -4.71 11.85
C ALA A 68 -1.54 -3.37 12.03
N GLY A 69 -2.26 -3.17 13.15
CA GLY A 69 -2.99 -1.93 13.43
C GLY A 69 -4.18 -1.68 12.49
N ILE A 70 -4.77 -2.71 11.87
CA ILE A 70 -5.85 -2.58 10.90
C ILE A 70 -7.09 -3.39 11.29
N PRO A 71 -8.30 -2.99 10.84
CA PRO A 71 -9.50 -3.81 11.02
C PRO A 71 -9.39 -5.19 10.37
N PHE A 72 -10.00 -6.21 10.99
CA PHE A 72 -9.97 -7.58 10.48
C PHE A 72 -10.49 -7.71 9.03
N SER A 73 -11.55 -6.99 8.67
CA SER A 73 -12.08 -6.96 7.30
C SER A 73 -11.05 -6.42 6.29
N ARG A 74 -10.28 -5.40 6.66
CA ARG A 74 -9.19 -4.86 5.83
C ARG A 74 -8.06 -5.88 5.69
N TYR A 75 -7.72 -6.59 6.76
CA TYR A 75 -6.73 -7.68 6.71
C TYR A 75 -7.12 -8.79 5.72
N ILE A 76 -8.38 -9.26 5.77
CA ILE A 76 -8.88 -10.27 4.82
C ILE A 76 -8.80 -9.76 3.37
N ARG A 77 -9.19 -8.51 3.11
CA ARG A 77 -9.06 -7.92 1.78
C ARG A 77 -7.61 -7.92 1.29
N LEU A 78 -6.66 -7.48 2.12
CA LEU A 78 -5.24 -7.45 1.75
C LEU A 78 -4.70 -8.85 1.41
N LEU A 79 -5.14 -9.89 2.12
CA LEU A 79 -4.79 -11.27 1.80
C LEU A 79 -5.31 -11.68 0.41
N LEU A 80 -6.56 -11.34 0.08
CA LEU A 80 -7.15 -11.63 -1.23
C LEU A 80 -6.42 -10.87 -2.35
N GLU A 81 -6.14 -9.58 -2.16
CA GLU A 81 -5.39 -8.76 -3.11
C GLU A 81 -3.98 -9.31 -3.35
N ALA A 82 -3.28 -9.70 -2.28
CA ALA A 82 -1.96 -10.30 -2.37
C ALA A 82 -1.99 -11.62 -3.14
N ASP A 83 -3.00 -12.47 -2.89
CA ASP A 83 -3.15 -13.72 -3.64
C ASP A 83 -3.36 -13.50 -5.14
N ILE A 84 -4.24 -12.57 -5.50
CA ILE A 84 -4.51 -12.20 -6.90
C ILE A 84 -3.25 -11.65 -7.58
N LYS A 85 -2.49 -10.79 -6.89
CA LYS A 85 -1.23 -10.23 -7.43
C LYS A 85 -0.18 -11.32 -7.66
N ARG A 86 -0.02 -12.26 -6.72
CA ARG A 86 0.92 -13.40 -6.88
C ARG A 86 0.57 -14.28 -8.08
N LYS A 87 -0.71 -14.53 -8.34
CA LYS A 87 -1.13 -15.32 -9.52
C LYS A 87 -0.77 -14.66 -10.84
N ARG A 88 -0.73 -13.32 -10.90
CA ARG A 88 -0.31 -12.58 -12.10
C ARG A 88 1.19 -12.68 -12.39
N SER A 89 2.03 -12.96 -11.40
CA SER A 89 3.48 -13.11 -11.60
C SER A 89 3.91 -14.51 -12.07
N ILE A 90 3.02 -15.49 -12.06
CA ILE A 90 3.32 -16.89 -12.45
C ILE A 90 2.79 -17.19 -13.88
N ALA A 91 2.15 -16.23 -14.52
CA ALA A 91 1.72 -16.30 -15.91
C ALA A 91 2.61 -15.39 -16.78
N LEU A 92 3.84 -15.82 -17.03
CA LEU A 92 4.75 -15.34 -18.07
C LEU A 92 5.54 -16.52 -18.64
#